data_AF-A0A9X2CXX9-F1
#
_entry.id   AF-A0A9X2CXX9-F1
#
_cell.length_a   1.000
_cell.length_b   1.000
_cell.length_c   1.000
_cell.angle_alpha   90.00
_cell.angle_beta   90.00
_cell.angle_gamma   90.00
#
_symmetry.space_group_name_H-M   'P 1'
#
loop_
_entity.id
_entity.type
_entity.pdbx_description
1 polymer ?
#
loop_
_entity_poly.entity_id
_entity_poly.type
_entity_poly.pdbx_seq_one_letter_code
_entity_poly.pdbx_strand_id
1 'polypeptide(L)' 'MSEKSYKIELKCLFCDHVLVAEESKKFQSGDLIPCSNCNKENDYDSLIEVAKEKGIELIRDDLKDHFKKAFEKK' A
#
# COMPACT_ATOMS: atom_id res chain seq x y z
N MET A 1 -6.24 21.36 11.93
CA MET A 1 -5.97 19.91 11.81
C MET A 1 -5.05 19.74 10.63
N SER A 2 -3.84 19.21 10.80
CA SER A 2 -2.96 18.93 9.67
C SER A 2 -3.51 17.74 8.89
N GLU A 3 -3.70 17.87 7.57
CA GLU A 3 -4.07 16.73 6.74
C GLU A 3 -2.92 15.71 6.76
N LYS A 4 -3.17 14.52 7.33
CA LYS A 4 -2.22 13.41 7.24
C LYS A 4 -2.43 12.69 5.92
N SER A 5 -1.39 12.61 5.10
CA SER A 5 -1.37 11.79 3.90
C SER A 5 -0.67 10.46 4.17
N TYR A 6 -1.26 9.36 3.73
CA TYR A 6 -0.64 8.04 3.75
C TYR A 6 -0.24 7.63 2.34
N LYS A 7 0.93 7.01 2.20
CA LYS A 7 1.41 6.42 0.96
C LYS A 7 1.65 4.94 1.19
N ILE A 8 1.28 4.13 0.21
CA ILE A 8 1.43 2.68 0.26
C ILE A 8 2.21 2.27 -0.98
N GLU A 9 3.32 1.58 -0.76
CA GLU A 9 4.08 0.96 -1.84
C GLU A 9 3.41 -0.35 -2.24
N LEU A 10 3.22 -0.53 -3.55
CA LEU A 10 2.76 -1.80 -4.09
C LEU A 10 3.94 -2.77 -4.15
N LYS A 11 3.74 -3.97 -3.63
CA LYS A 11 4.73 -5.05 -3.65
C LYS A 11 4.23 -6.17 -4.54
N CYS A 12 5.16 -6.84 -5.21
CA CYS A 12 4.87 -8.02 -6.00
C CYS A 12 4.25 -9.11 -5.12
N LEU A 13 3.10 -9.64 -5.52
CA LEU A 13 2.35 -10.66 -4.82
C LEU A 13 3.07 -12.02 -4.73
N PHE A 14 4.18 -12.18 -5.47
CA PHE A 14 4.93 -13.43 -5.55
C PHE A 14 6.30 -13.39 -4.88
N CYS A 15 6.92 -12.22 -4.75
CA CYS A 15 8.29 -12.10 -4.25
C CYS A 15 8.53 -10.88 -3.35
N ASP A 16 7.48 -10.13 -3.00
CA ASP A 16 7.51 -8.95 -2.14
C ASP A 16 8.40 -7.78 -2.59
N HIS A 17 9.03 -7.88 -3.75
CA HIS A 17 9.78 -6.77 -4.34
C HIS A 17 8.84 -5.59 -4.67
N VAL A 18 9.27 -4.37 -4.38
CA VAL A 18 8.49 -3.17 -4.68
C VAL A 18 8.30 -3.05 -6.20
N LEU A 19 7.05 -2.85 -6.63
CA LEU A 19 6.74 -2.63 -8.04
C LEU A 19 7.07 -1.20 -8.42
N VAL A 20 7.81 -1.04 -9.51
CA VAL A 20 8.18 0.26 -10.06
C VAL A 20 7.56 0.37 -11.45
N ALA A 21 6.90 1.50 -11.71
CA ALA A 21 6.36 1.85 -13.00
C ALA A 21 6.80 3.26 -13.38
N GLU A 22 6.80 3.56 -14.67
CA GLU A 22 7.01 4.92 -15.17
C GLU A 22 5.91 5.85 -14.63
N GLU A 23 6.27 7.07 -14.23
CA GLU A 23 5.33 8.02 -13.59
C GLU A 23 4.11 8.37 -14.46
N SER A 24 4.24 8.26 -15.79
CA SER A 24 3.16 8.54 -16.74
C SER A 24 2.24 7.34 -17.00
N LYS A 25 2.62 6.14 -16.53
CA LYS A 25 1.87 4.92 -16.80
C LYS A 25 0.68 4.82 -15.85
N LYS A 26 -0.52 4.89 -16.43
CA LYS A 26 -1.76 4.61 -15.70
C LYS A 26 -2.12 3.14 -15.89
N PHE A 27 -2.55 2.52 -14.79
CA PHE A 27 -3.08 1.17 -14.78
C PHE A 27 -4.57 1.19 -14.48
N GLN A 28 -5.28 0.17 -14.94
CA GLN A 28 -6.71 -0.02 -14.75
C GLN A 28 -7.03 -1.48 -14.43
N SER A 29 -8.27 -1.72 -14.01
CA SER A 29 -8.78 -3.07 -13.74
C SER A 29 -8.59 -3.99 -14.94
N GLY A 30 -8.14 -5.22 -14.67
CA GLY A 30 -7.74 -6.20 -15.68
C GLY A 30 -6.31 -6.07 -16.21
N ASP A 31 -5.56 -5.01 -15.87
CA ASP A 31 -4.15 -4.90 -16.28
C ASP A 31 -3.25 -5.88 -15.52
N LEU A 32 -2.22 -6.37 -16.21
CA LEU A 32 -1.14 -7.16 -15.65
C LEU A 32 0.14 -6.31 -15.52
N ILE A 33 0.67 -6.24 -14.30
CA ILE A 33 1.86 -5.46 -13.96
C ILE A 33 3.07 -6.38 -13.80
N PRO A 34 4.06 -6.32 -14.70
CA PRO A 34 5.25 -7.16 -14.61
C PRO A 34 6.13 -6.75 -13.43
N CYS A 35 6.64 -7.74 -12.69
CA CYS A 35 7.65 -7.53 -11.67
C CYS A 35 9.05 -7.56 -12.29
N SER A 36 9.83 -6.50 -12.09
CA SER A 36 11.23 -6.39 -12.55
C SER A 36 12.20 -7.38 -11.89
N ASN A 37 11.80 -8.03 -10.79
CA ASN A 37 12.65 -8.96 -10.04
C ASN A 37 12.39 -10.43 -10.38
N CYS A 38 11.13 -10.88 -10.29
CA CYS A 38 10.79 -12.31 -10.51
C CYS A 38 10.14 -12.59 -11.87
N ASN A 39 9.93 -11.57 -12.70
CA ASN A 39 9.30 -11.64 -14.02
C ASN A 39 7.87 -12.21 -14.03
N LYS A 40 7.21 -12.29 -12.88
CA LYS A 40 5.78 -12.64 -12.80
C LYS A 40 4.91 -11.41 -12.98
N GLU A 41 3.73 -11.64 -13.54
CA GLU A 41 2.70 -10.64 -13.77
C GLU A 41 1.75 -10.56 -12.58
N ASN A 42 1.58 -9.36 -12.04
CA ASN A 42 0.71 -9.09 -10.90
C ASN A 42 -0.59 -8.49 -11.41
N ASP A 43 -1.70 -9.09 -11.03
CA ASP A 43 -3.03 -8.56 -11.34
C ASP A 43 -3.25 -7.23 -10.60
N TYR A 44 -3.61 -6.18 -11.34
CA TYR A 44 -3.82 -4.84 -10.78
C TYR A 44 -4.90 -4.83 -9.71
N ASP A 45 -6.03 -5.50 -9.94
CA ASP A 45 -7.17 -5.48 -9.01
C ASP A 45 -6.78 -6.10 -7.67
N SER A 46 -6.07 -7.24 -7.72
CA SER A 46 -5.49 -7.90 -6.55
C SER A 46 -4.49 -7.00 -5.80
N LEU A 47 -3.63 -6.26 -6.50
CA LEU A 47 -2.71 -5.29 -5.87
C LEU A 47 -3.46 -4.17 -5.14
N ILE A 48 -4.54 -3.65 -5.74
CA ILE A 48 -5.35 -2.60 -5.14
C ILE A 48 -6.11 -3.10 -3.91
N GLU A 49 -6.62 -4.32 -3.91
CA GLU A 49 -7.25 -4.94 -2.73
C GLU A 49 -6.26 -5.03 -1.57
N VAL A 50 -5.07 -5.58 -1.80
CA VAL A 50 -4.02 -5.66 -0.77
C VAL A 50 -3.59 -4.27 -0.28
N ALA A 51 -3.50 -3.29 -1.17
CA ALA A 51 -3.16 -1.91 -0.78
C ALA A 51 -4.24 -1.27 0.11
N LYS A 52 -5.53 -1.48 -0.18
CA LYS A 52 -6.64 -1.00 0.65
C LYS A 52 -6.56 -1.58 2.06
N GLU A 53 -6.33 -2.88 2.18
CA GLU A 53 -6.23 -3.55 3.48
C GLU A 53 -5.06 -2.98 4.30
N LYS A 54 -3.87 -2.89 3.70
CA LYS A 54 -2.69 -2.28 4.35
C LYS A 54 -2.93 -0.82 4.75
N GLY A 55 -3.64 -0.06 3.93
CA GLY A 55 -3.99 1.32 4.24
C GLY A 55 -4.86 1.45 5.48
N ILE A 56 -5.86 0.57 5.60
CA ILE A 56 -6.73 0.52 6.77
C ILE A 56 -5.93 0.12 8.02
N GLU A 57 -5.02 -0.84 7.91
CA GLU A 57 -4.14 -1.24 9.03
C GLU A 57 -3.26 -0.09 9.50
N LEU A 58 -2.60 0.63 8.59
CA LEU A 58 -1.77 1.80 8.91
C LEU A 58 -2.56 2.88 9.67
N ILE A 59 -3.78 3.17 9.23
CA ILE A 59 -4.64 4.16 9.90
C ILE A 59 -5.06 3.65 11.29
N ARG A 60 -5.44 2.37 11.41
CA ARG A 60 -5.81 1.78 12.70
C ARG A 60 -4.66 1.85 13.70
N ASP A 61 -3.45 1.57 13.27
CA ASP A 61 -2.28 1.56 14.15
C ASP A 61 -1.85 2.98 14.54
N ASP A 62 -1.90 3.97 13.61
CA ASP A 62 -1.70 5.38 13.98
C ASP A 62 -2.75 5.81 15.03
N LEU A 63 -4.02 5.48 14.85
CA LEU A 63 -5.07 5.81 15.83
C LEU A 63 -4.82 5.17 17.20
N LYS A 64 -4.45 3.88 17.25
CA LYS A 64 -4.10 3.19 18.50
C LYS A 64 -2.93 3.89 19.20
N ASP A 65 -1.88 4.26 18.46
CA ASP A 65 -0.73 4.97 18.99
C ASP A 65 -1.08 6.37 19.52
N HIS A 66 -1.96 7.10 18.83
CA HIS A 66 -2.48 8.40 19.32
C HIS A 66 -3.24 8.24 20.63
N PHE A 67 -4.13 7.25 20.73
CA PHE A 67 -4.86 6.99 21.97
C PHE A 67 -3.91 6.57 23.09
N LYS A 68 -3.00 5.63 22.85
CA LYS A 68 -2.01 5.17 23.86
C LYS A 68 -1.21 6.34 24.44
N LYS A 69 -0.65 7.20 23.58
CA LYS A 69 0.11 8.39 24.01
C LYS A 69 -0.75 9.41 24.77
N ALA A 70 -2.04 9.52 24.44
CA ALA A 70 -2.96 10.40 25.15
C ALA A 70 -3.31 9.86 26.55
N PHE A 71 -3.40 8.54 26.72
CA PHE A 71 -3.68 7.90 28.01
C PHE A 71 -2.45 7.75 28.91
N GLU A 72 -1.24 7.57 28.36
CA GLU A 72 0.02 7.53 29.13
C GLU A 72 0.49 8.91 29.63
N LYS A 73 -0.06 9.99 29.08
CA LYS A 73 0.20 11.37 29.54
C LYS A 73 -0.74 11.85 30.67
N LYS A 74 -1.55 10.95 31.23
CA LYS A 74 -2.42 11.19 32.39
C LYS A 74 -1.91 10.44 33.60
#